data_AF-A0A5K7YJE7-F1
#
_entry.id   AF-A0A5K7YJE7-F1
#
_cell.length_a   1.000
_cell.length_b   1.000
_cell.length_c   1.000
_cell.angle_alpha   90.00
_cell.angle_beta   90.00
_cell.angle_gamma   90.00
#
_symmetry.space_group_name_H-M   'P 1'
#
loop_
_entity.id
_entity.type
_entity.pdbx_description
1 polymer ?
#
loop_
_entity_poly.entity_id
_entity_poly.type
_entity_poly.pdbx_seq_one_letter_code
_entity_poly.pdbx_strand_id
1 'polypeptide(L)'
;MAVITTLQKADKFEIEKYKPPKDIRSLSKTHVPYSGSPQKHPLEPDQIILIPDPYNPKSPYLEFSKNDITHVEKLANVVNMAGETVTMARIWVKKGSLAIHCTPFQVTSL
;
A
#
# COMPACT_ATOMS: atom_id res chain seq x y z
N MET A 1 31.96 28.86 17.74
CA MET A 1 31.48 27.72 18.55
C MET A 1 30.57 26.89 17.68
N ALA A 2 30.91 25.62 17.47
CA ALA A 2 30.26 24.71 16.52
C ALA A 2 28.97 24.12 17.09
N VAL A 3 27.94 23.98 16.26
CA VAL A 3 26.76 23.15 16.55
C VAL A 3 26.84 21.94 15.64
N ILE A 4 27.09 20.79 16.25
CA ILE A 4 27.14 19.50 15.57
C ILE A 4 25.70 19.00 15.51
N THR A 5 25.07 19.04 14.33
CA THR A 5 23.74 18.45 14.15
C THR A 5 23.90 16.93 14.09
N THR A 6 23.46 16.27 15.15
CA THR A 6 23.42 14.81 15.31
C THR A 6 22.73 14.14 14.12
N LEU A 7 23.48 13.33 13.37
CA LEU A 7 22.93 12.37 12.43
C LEU A 7 22.16 11.30 13.22
N GLN A 8 20.84 11.30 13.12
CA GLN A 8 20.04 10.18 13.62
C GLN A 8 20.44 8.93 12.85
N LYS A 9 20.87 7.91 13.59
CA LYS A 9 21.29 6.61 13.08
C LYS A 9 20.13 6.00 12.30
N ALA A 10 20.30 5.82 10.99
CA ALA A 10 19.34 5.08 10.18
C ALA A 10 19.31 3.62 10.67
N ASP A 11 18.11 3.12 11.00
CA ASP A 11 17.94 1.72 11.36
C ASP A 11 18.31 0.84 10.17
N LYS A 12 19.04 -0.24 10.46
CA LYS A 12 19.37 -1.25 9.45
C LYS A 12 18.10 -2.04 9.14
N PHE A 13 17.49 -1.77 8.00
CA PHE A 13 16.51 -2.67 7.41
C PHE A 13 17.25 -3.87 6.84
N GLU A 14 17.59 -4.82 7.71
CA GLU A 14 18.16 -6.10 7.28
C GLU A 14 17.26 -6.74 6.22
N ILE A 15 17.87 -7.40 5.23
CA ILE A 15 17.13 -8.16 4.22
C ILE A 15 16.40 -9.29 4.96
N GLU A 16 15.14 -9.07 5.33
CA GLU A 16 14.32 -10.08 5.96
C GLU A 16 14.14 -11.25 5.00
N LYS A 17 14.42 -12.46 5.49
CA LYS A 17 14.17 -13.68 4.74
C LYS A 17 12.67 -13.76 4.46
N TYR A 18 12.28 -13.79 3.18
CA TYR A 18 10.89 -13.96 2.76
C TYR A 18 10.27 -15.15 3.50
N LYS A 19 9.32 -14.86 4.39
CA LYS A 19 8.52 -15.89 5.06
C LYS A 19 7.28 -16.08 4.20
N PRO A 20 7.16 -17.19 3.46
CA PRO A 20 5.93 -17.46 2.73
C PRO A 20 4.76 -17.45 3.72
N PRO A 21 3.60 -16.89 3.34
CA PRO A 21 2.43 -16.88 4.22
C PRO A 21 2.08 -18.33 4.59
N LYS A 22 1.64 -18.56 5.84
CA LYS A 22 1.04 -19.85 6.24
C LYS A 22 -0.14 -20.12 5.30
N ASP A 23 0.10 -20.95 4.29
CA ASP A 23 -0.84 -21.38 3.26
C ASP A 23 -1.71 -20.26 2.64
N ILE A 24 -1.22 -19.58 1.62
CA ILE A 24 -1.98 -18.60 0.81
C ILE A 24 -3.33 -19.16 0.32
N ARG A 25 -3.41 -20.47 0.04
CA ARG A 25 -4.66 -21.09 -0.43
C ARG A 25 -5.72 -21.16 0.67
N SER A 26 -5.30 -21.21 1.93
CA SER A 26 -6.21 -21.09 3.06
C SER A 26 -6.72 -19.65 3.21
N LEU A 27 -5.85 -18.66 2.98
CA LEU A 27 -6.17 -17.24 3.13
C LEU A 27 -7.20 -16.78 2.10
N SER A 28 -7.11 -17.23 0.85
CA SER A 28 -8.08 -16.89 -0.22
C SER A 28 -9.50 -17.39 0.04
N LYS A 29 -9.70 -18.35 0.97
CA LYS A 29 -11.04 -18.78 1.40
C LYS A 29 -11.75 -17.68 2.18
N THR A 30 -11.01 -16.94 3.00
CA THR A 30 -11.55 -15.95 3.95
C THR A 30 -11.22 -14.50 3.58
N HIS A 31 -10.27 -14.26 2.69
CA HIS A 31 -9.78 -12.93 2.32
C HIS A 31 -9.76 -12.72 0.81
N VAL A 32 -9.71 -11.44 0.40
CA VAL A 32 -9.50 -11.01 -0.98
C VAL A 32 -8.19 -10.22 -1.04
N PRO A 33 -7.28 -10.55 -1.99
CA PRO A 33 -6.04 -9.82 -2.17
C PRO A 33 -6.26 -8.53 -2.99
N TYR A 34 -5.70 -7.42 -2.52
CA TYR A 34 -5.62 -6.15 -3.26
C TYR A 34 -4.16 -5.73 -3.36
N SER A 35 -3.73 -5.28 -4.54
CA SER A 35 -2.34 -4.88 -4.79
C SER A 35 -2.26 -3.40 -5.18
N GLY A 36 -1.25 -2.70 -4.69
CA GLY A 36 -1.04 -1.28 -4.95
C GLY A 36 0.06 -0.68 -4.10
N SER A 37 0.25 0.63 -4.24
CA SER A 37 1.13 1.42 -3.38
C SER A 37 0.40 1.80 -2.09
N PRO A 38 0.83 1.31 -0.92
CA PRO A 38 0.19 1.65 0.35
C PRO A 38 0.60 3.05 0.81
N GLN A 39 -0.37 3.87 1.18
CA GLN A 39 -0.21 5.21 1.71
C GLN A 39 -0.93 5.32 3.06
N LYS A 40 -0.43 6.18 3.94
CA LYS A 40 -1.16 6.54 5.17
C LYS A 40 -2.35 7.41 4.78
N HIS A 41 -3.51 7.11 5.33
CA HIS A 41 -4.65 8.00 5.17
C HIS A 41 -4.37 9.32 5.92
N PRO A 42 -4.66 10.50 5.33
CA PRO A 42 -4.25 11.80 5.88
C PRO A 42 -5.01 12.20 7.15
N LEU A 43 -6.27 11.78 7.29
CA LEU A 43 -7.15 12.17 8.41
C LEU A 43 -7.47 11.01 9.36
N GLU A 44 -7.82 9.84 8.81
CA GLU A 44 -8.16 8.63 9.56
C GLU A 44 -6.95 7.72 9.82
N PRO A 45 -6.35 7.72 11.04
CA PRO A 45 -5.15 6.95 11.32
C PRO A 45 -5.36 5.43 11.26
N ASP A 46 -6.58 4.94 11.40
CA ASP A 46 -6.92 3.51 11.35
C ASP A 46 -7.24 2.99 9.95
N GLN A 47 -7.11 3.86 8.93
CA GLN A 47 -7.31 3.51 7.54
C GLN A 47 -5.99 3.55 6.76
N ILE A 48 -5.95 2.82 5.66
CA ILE A 48 -4.91 2.91 4.65
C ILE A 48 -5.51 3.23 3.31
N ILE A 49 -4.75 3.95 2.48
CA ILE A 49 -5.05 4.17 1.07
C ILE A 49 -4.16 3.23 0.26
N LEU A 50 -4.72 2.56 -0.73
CA LEU A 50 -3.99 1.71 -1.66
C LEU A 50 -4.20 2.25 -3.07
N ILE A 51 -3.11 2.57 -3.77
CA ILE A 51 -3.12 3.07 -5.15
C ILE A 51 -2.71 1.93 -6.09
N PRO A 52 -3.64 1.28 -6.82
CA PRO A 52 -3.33 0.10 -7.62
C PRO A 52 -2.35 0.37 -8.76
N ASP A 53 -2.47 1.55 -9.38
CA ASP A 53 -1.63 1.99 -10.49
C ASP A 53 -1.14 3.42 -10.22
N PRO A 54 0.06 3.60 -9.64
CA PRO A 54 0.54 4.90 -9.16
C PRO A 54 0.94 5.88 -10.26
N TYR A 55 1.13 5.40 -11.51
CA TYR A 55 1.52 6.27 -12.64
C TYR A 55 0.35 6.58 -13.58
N ASN A 56 -0.83 6.03 -13.31
CA ASN A 56 -2.04 6.34 -14.04
C ASN A 56 -2.86 7.39 -13.27
N PRO A 57 -3.00 8.62 -13.78
CA PRO A 57 -3.75 9.68 -13.09
C PRO A 57 -5.25 9.40 -12.99
N LYS A 58 -5.76 8.43 -13.76
CA LYS A 58 -7.17 7.98 -13.69
C LYS A 58 -7.35 6.75 -12.79
N SER A 59 -6.27 6.28 -12.17
CA SER A 59 -6.32 5.13 -11.26
C SER A 59 -7.21 5.47 -10.07
N PRO A 60 -8.12 4.56 -9.68
CA PRO A 60 -8.85 4.74 -8.44
C PRO A 60 -7.89 4.63 -7.26
N TYR A 61 -8.27 5.19 -6.12
CA TYR A 61 -7.69 4.79 -4.85
C TYR A 61 -8.71 3.97 -4.06
N LEU A 62 -8.19 3.02 -3.29
CA LEU A 62 -8.97 2.14 -2.43
C LEU A 62 -8.65 2.47 -0.98
N GLU A 63 -9.66 2.54 -0.11
CA GLU A 63 -9.44 2.73 1.32
C GLU A 63 -9.94 1.51 2.10
N PHE A 64 -9.13 1.08 3.07
CA PHE A 64 -9.39 -0.08 3.89
C PHE A 64 -9.12 0.22 5.36
N SER A 65 -9.92 -0.37 6.26
CA SER A 65 -9.59 -0.43 7.68
C SER A 65 -8.37 -1.32 7.91
N LYS A 66 -7.43 -0.87 8.75
CA LYS A 66 -6.29 -1.69 9.18
C LYS A 66 -6.72 -2.95 9.92
N ASN A 67 -7.84 -2.92 10.64
CA ASN A 67 -8.35 -4.06 11.43
C ASN A 67 -8.86 -5.22 10.56
N ASP A 68 -9.15 -4.94 9.29
CA ASP A 68 -9.61 -5.91 8.31
C ASP A 68 -8.49 -6.51 7.46
N ILE A 69 -7.28 -5.97 7.58
CA ILE A 69 -6.08 -6.46 6.90
C ILE A 69 -5.35 -7.43 7.83
N THR A 70 -5.28 -8.69 7.45
CA THR A 70 -4.65 -9.74 8.28
C THR A 70 -3.28 -10.16 7.77
N HIS A 71 -2.97 -9.85 6.53
CA HIS A 71 -1.70 -10.18 5.92
C HIS A 71 -1.27 -9.15 4.88
N VAL A 72 0.03 -8.88 4.81
CA VAL A 72 0.63 -7.94 3.85
C VAL A 72 1.89 -8.59 3.26
N GLU A 73 1.97 -8.59 1.94
CA GLU A 73 3.13 -9.06 1.18
C GLU A 73 3.80 -7.87 0.50
N LYS A 74 5.12 -7.74 0.63
CA LYS A 74 5.89 -6.81 -0.20
C LYS A 74 5.97 -7.36 -1.62
N LEU A 75 5.65 -6.53 -2.61
CA LEU A 75 5.79 -6.87 -4.03
C LEU A 75 7.03 -6.21 -4.62
N ALA A 76 7.33 -6.52 -5.89
CA ALA A 76 8.34 -5.79 -6.64
C ALA A 76 7.93 -4.32 -6.76
N ASN A 77 8.89 -3.42 -6.58
CA ASN A 77 8.67 -1.99 -6.81
C ASN A 77 8.38 -1.74 -8.29
N VAL A 78 7.57 -0.72 -8.58
CA VAL A 78 7.35 -0.25 -9.95
C VAL A 78 8.23 0.98 -10.17
N VAL A 79 8.82 1.07 -11.36
CA VAL A 79 9.70 2.18 -11.76
C VAL A 79 9.19 2.76 -13.07
N ASN A 80 9.11 4.07 -13.19
CA ASN A 80 8.75 4.73 -14.45
C ASN A 80 9.98 5.11 -15.28
N MET A 81 9.76 5.68 -16.46
CA MET A 81 10.83 6.08 -17.38
C MET A 81 11.74 7.20 -16.84
N ALA A 82 11.30 7.94 -15.82
CA ALA A 82 12.10 8.95 -15.14
C ALA A 82 12.98 8.36 -14.01
N GLY A 83 12.89 7.05 -13.76
CA GLY A 83 13.61 6.38 -12.67
C GLY A 83 12.95 6.54 -11.30
N GLU A 84 11.78 7.16 -11.22
CA GLU A 84 11.03 7.28 -9.98
C GLU A 84 10.52 5.90 -9.58
N THR A 85 10.69 5.54 -8.31
CA THR A 85 10.36 4.20 -7.79
C THR A 85 9.22 4.29 -6.80
N VAL A 86 8.21 3.45 -6.96
CA VAL A 86 7.09 3.31 -6.02
C VAL A 86 7.09 1.91 -5.42
N THR A 87 6.98 1.85 -4.09
CA THR A 87 6.87 0.58 -3.36
C THR A 87 5.46 0.02 -3.51
N MET A 88 5.37 -1.27 -3.82
CA MET A 88 4.10 -1.98 -3.96
C MET A 88 3.94 -3.03 -2.86
N ALA A 89 2.70 -3.25 -2.46
CA ALA A 89 2.32 -4.31 -1.55
C ALA A 89 1.04 -5.01 -2.02
N ARG A 90 0.84 -6.24 -1.57
CA ARG A 90 -0.44 -6.93 -1.60
C ARG A 90 -0.97 -7.04 -0.18
N ILE A 91 -2.16 -6.51 0.05
CA ILE A 91 -2.88 -6.67 1.31
C ILE A 91 -3.94 -7.75 1.15
N TRP A 92 -4.20 -8.51 2.21
CA TRP A 92 -5.27 -9.49 2.28
C TRP A 92 -6.34 -9.00 3.23
N VAL A 93 -7.49 -8.64 2.68
CA VAL A 93 -8.61 -8.03 3.40
C VAL A 93 -9.69 -9.09 3.65
N LYS A 94 -10.24 -9.15 4.86
CA LYS A 94 -11.31 -10.11 5.20
C LYS A 94 -12.50 -9.94 4.25
N LYS A 95 -13.09 -11.05 3.82
CA LYS A 95 -14.34 -11.03 3.04
C LYS A 95 -15.48 -10.47 3.90
N GLY A 96 -16.28 -9.59 3.32
CA GLY A 96 -17.40 -8.92 4.01
C GLY A 96 -17.00 -7.61 4.70
N SER A 97 -15.71 -7.25 4.71
CA SER A 97 -15.26 -5.93 5.18
C SER A 97 -15.71 -4.80 4.25
N LEU A 98 -15.96 -3.63 4.83
CA LEU A 98 -16.30 -2.42 4.10
C LEU A 98 -15.01 -1.73 3.61
N ALA A 99 -15.04 -1.27 2.36
CA ALA A 99 -13.95 -0.53 1.74
C ALA A 99 -14.50 0.61 0.88
N ILE A 100 -13.69 1.63 0.66
CA ILE A 100 -14.02 2.75 -0.24
C ILE A 100 -13.29 2.52 -1.57
N HIS A 101 -14.00 2.77 -2.67
CA HIS A 101 -13.45 2.77 -4.02
C HIS A 101 -13.75 4.12 -4.66
N CYS A 102 -12.73 4.97 -4.79
CA CYS A 102 -12.89 6.30 -5.38
C CYS A 102 -12.25 6.35 -6.76
N THR A 103 -13.06 6.56 -7.79
CA THR A 103 -12.59 6.68 -9.18
C THR A 103 -12.64 8.14 -9.62
N PRO A 104 -11.52 8.74 -10.05
CA PRO A 104 -11.55 10.08 -10.64
C PRO A 104 -12.34 10.09 -11.95
N PHE A 105 -13.05 11.17 -12.22
CA PHE A 105 -13.78 11.38 -13.47
C PHE A 105 -13.47 12.75 -14.06
N GLN A 106 -13.59 12.87 -15.39
CA GLN A 106 -13.43 14.13 -16.09
C GLN A 106 -14.77 14.87 -16.14
N VAL A 107 -14.80 16.09 -15.66
CA VAL A 107 -15.96 16.98 -15.83
C VAL A 107 -15.93 17.53 -17.26
N THR A 108 -17.02 17.35 -18.02
CA THR A 108 -17.17 17.94 -19.35
C THR A 108 -18.07 19.17 -19.30
N SER A 109 -17.77 20.19 -20.10
CA SER A 109 -18.76 21.18 -20.53
C SER A 109 -19.48 20.63 -21.76
N LEU A 110 -20.81 20.73 -21.79
CA LEU A 110 -21.63 20.48 -22.99
C LEU A 110 -21.36 21.54 -24.06
#